data_AF-A0A5A7RY87-F1
#
_entry.id   AF-A0A5A7RY87-F1
#
_cell.length_a   1.000
_cell.length_b   1.000
_cell.length_c   1.000
_cell.angle_alpha   90.00
_cell.angle_beta   90.00
_cell.angle_gamma   90.00
#
_symmetry.space_group_name_H-M   'P 1'
#
loop_
_entity.id
_entity.type
_entity.pdbx_description
1 polymer ?
#
loop_
_entity_poly.entity_id
_entity_poly.type
_entity_poly.pdbx_seq_one_letter_code
_entity_poly.pdbx_strand_id
1 'polypeptide(L)'
;MKMHMGLKITSRTIMLLTILIVLLFAGVFKTIDGKMLYVGGEDIKNYSSIQTAIDASSNGDTIFVHNGTYYERIKINKSITLIGENKNNTIIIGGGGKGITIYSENGVRISGFTVRNCDTGIFIYSDDNTISDNILKNNNNNGISLWWESSNNKICNNYISGNKKAIYLDSGCRNNTISNNSIENNEIGIYLSKGCEGKNYLLNNIFLNNDQNIYEWHDLTLYFHSIIMILYLSCIIGIVVSIIKHKYRKLVFAFFTIMIGLSLLLIPYFMGGYTVETMQNHFFFYIFGFLILAGFGLILLGIIILIVLFILIKSKNRSLK
;
A
#
# COMPACT_ATOMS: atom_id res chain seq x y z
N MET A 1 -6.02 31.22 60.61
CA MET A 1 -7.24 31.77 59.97
C MET A 1 -7.08 31.64 58.45
N LYS A 2 -7.60 30.56 57.84
CA LYS A 2 -7.51 30.36 56.37
C LYS A 2 -8.62 31.16 55.70
N MET A 3 -8.30 32.31 55.09
CA MET A 3 -9.22 33.05 54.24
C MET A 3 -9.43 32.27 52.94
N HIS A 4 -10.53 31.53 52.83
CA HIS A 4 -11.00 31.03 51.55
C HIS A 4 -11.58 32.20 50.75
N MET A 5 -10.75 32.79 49.89
CA MET A 5 -11.16 33.80 48.92
C MET A 5 -11.86 33.09 47.75
N GLY A 6 -13.10 32.63 47.98
CA GLY A 6 -13.91 32.00 46.96
C GLY A 6 -14.37 33.04 45.95
N LEU A 7 -13.87 32.97 44.71
CA LEU A 7 -14.34 33.81 43.61
C LEU A 7 -15.85 33.58 43.44
N LYS A 8 -16.70 34.58 43.73
CA LYS A 8 -18.14 34.52 43.44
C LYS A 8 -18.36 34.77 41.96
N ILE A 9 -18.47 33.71 41.18
CA ILE A 9 -18.86 33.79 39.77
C ILE A 9 -20.36 34.13 39.72
N THR A 10 -20.70 35.34 39.26
CA THR A 10 -22.10 35.76 39.12
C THR A 10 -22.67 35.32 37.77
N SER A 11 -24.00 35.26 37.63
CA SER A 11 -24.65 34.94 36.34
C SER A 11 -24.25 35.91 35.22
N ARG A 12 -24.01 37.18 35.54
CA ARG A 12 -23.44 38.17 34.61
C ARG A 12 -22.02 37.83 34.18
N THR A 13 -21.18 37.34 35.10
CA THR A 13 -19.82 36.89 34.81
C THR A 13 -19.82 35.67 33.88
N ILE A 14 -20.72 34.72 34.10
CA ILE A 14 -20.89 33.54 33.22
C ILE A 14 -21.34 33.99 31.82
N MET A 15 -22.32 34.89 31.73
CA MET A 15 -22.82 35.40 30.46
C MET A 15 -21.75 36.15 29.65
N LEU A 16 -20.90 36.94 30.31
CA LEU A 16 -19.81 37.64 29.64
C LEU A 16 -18.73 36.67 29.14
N LEU A 17 -18.42 35.62 29.91
CA LEU A 17 -17.48 34.58 29.51
C LEU A 17 -18.02 33.74 28.34
N THR A 18 -19.31 33.41 28.32
CA THR A 18 -19.90 32.68 27.18
C THR A 18 -19.92 33.51 25.91
N ILE A 19 -20.25 34.82 25.99
CA ILE A 19 -20.16 35.72 24.83
C ILE A 19 -18.71 35.83 24.34
N LEU A 20 -17.73 35.97 25.24
CA LEU A 20 -16.31 36.04 24.87
C LEU A 20 -15.84 34.74 24.20
N ILE A 21 -16.26 33.57 24.72
CA ILE A 21 -15.97 32.27 24.10
C ILE A 21 -16.61 32.19 22.72
N VAL A 22 -17.88 32.58 22.57
CA VAL A 22 -18.56 32.60 21.25
C VAL A 22 -17.84 33.52 20.27
N LEU A 23 -17.37 34.70 20.69
CA LEU A 23 -16.61 35.62 19.84
C LEU A 23 -15.22 35.08 19.47
N LEU A 24 -14.56 34.38 20.40
CA LEU A 24 -13.28 33.69 20.13
C LEU A 24 -13.47 32.53 19.14
N PHE A 25 -14.61 31.85 19.16
CA PHE A 25 -14.93 30.77 18.20
C PHE A 25 -15.55 31.27 16.88
N ALA A 26 -16.22 32.43 16.88
CA ALA A 26 -16.79 33.01 15.67
C ALA A 26 -15.72 33.40 14.63
N GLY A 27 -14.51 33.75 15.09
CA GLY A 27 -13.35 34.01 14.23
C GLY A 27 -12.65 32.76 13.68
N VAL A 28 -13.04 31.54 14.10
CA VAL A 28 -12.39 30.28 13.69
C VAL A 28 -13.10 29.62 12.49
N PHE A 29 -14.33 30.04 12.18
CA PHE A 29 -15.02 29.58 10.97
C PHE A 29 -14.60 30.42 9.76
N LYS A 30 -13.40 30.17 9.24
CA LYS A 30 -13.13 30.46 7.83
C LYS A 30 -13.99 29.50 7.05
N THR A 31 -15.10 29.98 6.48
CA THR A 31 -15.86 29.22 5.50
C THR A 31 -14.88 28.79 4.41
N ILE A 32 -14.62 27.49 4.30
CA ILE A 32 -14.00 26.92 3.10
C ILE A 32 -15.10 26.90 2.06
N ASP A 33 -15.50 28.08 1.59
CA ASP A 33 -16.49 28.22 0.55
C ASP A 33 -15.74 28.26 -0.78
N GLY A 34 -15.19 27.11 -1.16
CA GLY A 34 -14.61 26.91 -2.48
C GLY A 34 -15.72 27.12 -3.50
N LYS A 35 -15.55 28.05 -4.43
CA LYS A 35 -16.55 28.31 -5.47
C LYS A 35 -16.57 27.14 -6.47
N MET A 36 -17.73 26.95 -7.10
CA MET A 36 -17.86 26.02 -8.23
C MET A 36 -17.65 26.75 -9.55
N LEU A 37 -16.71 26.26 -10.37
CA LEU A 37 -16.49 26.69 -11.74
C LEU A 37 -16.94 25.57 -12.67
N TYR A 38 -17.52 25.93 -13.82
CA TYR A 38 -18.08 24.99 -14.77
C TYR A 38 -17.33 25.04 -16.10
N VAL A 39 -17.03 23.88 -16.67
CA VAL A 39 -16.32 23.74 -17.95
C VAL A 39 -17.20 22.98 -18.95
N GLY A 40 -17.34 23.48 -20.17
CA GLY A 40 -18.21 22.92 -21.21
C GLY A 40 -19.70 23.14 -20.94
N GLY A 41 -20.56 22.29 -21.52
CA GLY A 41 -22.02 22.44 -21.40
C GLY A 41 -22.61 23.53 -22.31
N GLU A 42 -23.89 23.86 -22.09
CA GLU A 42 -24.64 24.79 -22.94
C GLU A 42 -24.61 26.25 -22.45
N ASP A 43 -24.23 26.49 -21.19
CA ASP A 43 -24.16 27.86 -20.65
C ASP A 43 -22.92 28.59 -21.17
N ILE A 44 -23.14 29.71 -21.85
CA ILE A 44 -22.09 30.57 -22.43
C ILE A 44 -21.13 31.17 -21.38
N LYS A 45 -21.52 31.17 -20.10
CA LYS A 45 -20.65 31.62 -19.00
C LYS A 45 -19.65 30.56 -18.57
N ASN A 46 -19.80 29.32 -19.00
CA ASN A 46 -18.88 28.24 -18.66
C ASN A 46 -17.56 28.41 -19.40
N TYR A 47 -16.49 27.95 -18.76
CA TYR A 47 -15.18 27.91 -19.39
C TYR A 47 -15.19 26.88 -20.53
N SER A 48 -14.55 27.18 -21.66
CA SER A 48 -14.42 26.23 -22.76
C SER A 48 -13.26 25.24 -22.59
N SER A 49 -12.33 25.52 -21.68
CA SER A 49 -11.13 24.72 -21.40
C SER A 49 -11.02 24.43 -19.91
N ILE A 50 -10.56 23.22 -19.59
CA ILE A 50 -10.32 22.81 -18.20
C ILE A 50 -9.17 23.62 -17.60
N GLN A 51 -8.09 23.83 -18.36
CA GLN A 51 -6.95 24.60 -17.87
C GLN A 51 -7.34 26.05 -17.55
N THR A 52 -8.15 26.71 -18.38
CA THR A 52 -8.58 28.09 -18.10
C THR A 52 -9.40 28.20 -16.81
N ALA A 53 -10.26 27.21 -16.52
CA ALA A 53 -10.96 27.17 -15.24
C ALA A 53 -10.01 26.96 -14.06
N ILE A 54 -9.00 26.10 -14.20
CA ILE A 54 -7.96 25.91 -13.18
C ILE A 54 -7.17 27.20 -12.96
N ASP A 55 -6.83 27.92 -14.03
CA ASP A 55 -6.09 29.18 -13.94
C ASP A 55 -6.90 30.25 -13.19
N ALA A 56 -8.23 30.27 -13.35
CA ALA A 56 -9.16 31.20 -12.71
C ALA A 56 -9.64 30.77 -11.30
N SER A 57 -9.33 29.55 -10.86
CA SER A 57 -9.72 29.05 -9.54
C SER A 57 -8.74 29.47 -8.44
N SER A 58 -9.17 29.26 -7.20
CA SER A 58 -8.41 29.41 -5.96
C SER A 58 -8.33 28.07 -5.21
N ASN A 59 -7.41 27.96 -4.25
CA ASN A 59 -7.37 26.80 -3.36
C ASN A 59 -8.72 26.61 -2.64
N GLY A 60 -9.21 25.37 -2.63
CA GLY A 60 -10.52 24.98 -2.10
C GLY A 60 -11.62 24.88 -3.15
N ASP A 61 -11.45 25.50 -4.32
CA ASP A 61 -12.49 25.52 -5.36
C ASP A 61 -12.78 24.14 -5.96
N THR A 62 -13.99 24.01 -6.49
CA THR A 62 -14.40 22.85 -7.28
C THR A 62 -14.55 23.24 -8.74
N ILE A 63 -14.00 22.44 -9.63
CA ILE A 63 -14.16 22.58 -11.08
C ILE A 63 -14.97 21.38 -11.56
N PHE A 64 -16.19 21.65 -12.00
CA PHE A 64 -17.10 20.67 -12.58
C PHE A 64 -16.98 20.72 -14.11
N VAL A 65 -16.70 19.57 -14.72
CA VAL A 65 -16.47 19.45 -16.16
C VAL A 65 -17.59 18.63 -16.77
N HIS A 66 -18.38 19.26 -17.63
CA HIS A 66 -19.47 18.61 -18.35
C HIS A 66 -18.97 17.51 -19.29
N ASN A 67 -19.89 16.65 -19.73
CA ASN A 67 -19.59 15.67 -20.78
C ASN A 67 -19.00 16.33 -22.02
N GLY A 68 -17.96 15.72 -22.59
CA GLY A 68 -17.22 16.29 -23.70
C GLY A 68 -15.86 15.65 -23.90
N THR A 69 -15.23 15.93 -25.03
CA THR A 69 -13.85 15.55 -25.29
C THR A 69 -12.96 16.78 -25.27
N TYR A 70 -11.99 16.78 -24.37
CA TYR A 70 -11.08 17.88 -24.10
C TYR A 70 -9.68 17.49 -24.56
N TYR A 71 -9.19 18.16 -25.59
CA TYR A 71 -7.86 17.95 -26.17
C TYR A 71 -6.85 18.85 -25.47
N GLU A 72 -6.47 18.48 -24.25
CA GLU A 72 -5.69 19.32 -23.35
C GLU A 72 -4.67 18.49 -22.56
N ARG A 73 -3.61 19.16 -22.11
CA ARG A 73 -2.67 18.64 -21.10
C ARG A 73 -2.76 19.53 -19.88
N ILE A 74 -3.35 19.00 -18.82
CA ILE A 74 -3.78 19.73 -17.64
C ILE A 74 -2.63 19.82 -16.64
N LYS A 75 -2.46 21.02 -16.07
CA LYS A 75 -1.49 21.36 -15.05
C LYS A 75 -2.22 21.92 -13.83
N ILE A 76 -2.18 21.17 -12.73
CA ILE A 76 -2.81 21.55 -11.46
C ILE A 76 -1.71 21.99 -10.48
N ASN A 77 -1.78 23.26 -10.11
CA ASN A 77 -0.88 23.90 -9.15
C ASN A 77 -1.64 24.52 -7.97
N LYS A 78 -2.87 24.07 -7.73
CA LYS A 78 -3.79 24.57 -6.69
C LYS A 78 -4.44 23.37 -6.01
N SER A 79 -4.73 23.49 -4.72
CA SER A 79 -5.47 22.48 -3.96
C SER A 79 -6.95 22.57 -4.33
N ILE A 80 -7.39 21.84 -5.35
CA ILE A 80 -8.75 21.92 -5.91
C ILE A 80 -9.41 20.54 -5.99
N THR A 81 -10.72 20.54 -6.19
CA THR A 81 -11.49 19.36 -6.57
C THR A 81 -11.87 19.46 -8.04
N LEU A 82 -11.39 18.54 -8.88
CA LEU A 82 -11.70 18.46 -10.30
C LEU A 82 -12.60 17.25 -10.55
N ILE A 83 -13.82 17.48 -11.02
CA ILE A 83 -14.87 16.46 -11.17
C ILE A 83 -15.37 16.46 -12.62
N GLY A 84 -15.28 15.31 -13.28
CA GLY A 84 -15.98 15.06 -14.54
C GLY A 84 -17.40 14.57 -14.28
N GLU A 85 -18.34 15.08 -15.06
CA GLU A 85 -19.77 14.74 -14.97
C GLU A 85 -20.01 13.22 -15.06
N ASN A 86 -19.31 12.55 -15.97
CA ASN A 86 -19.39 11.10 -16.14
C ASN A 86 -18.09 10.57 -16.72
N LYS A 87 -17.42 9.66 -15.99
CA LYS A 87 -16.15 9.06 -16.44
C LYS A 87 -16.20 8.42 -17.83
N ASN A 88 -17.36 7.99 -18.31
CA ASN A 88 -17.51 7.40 -19.63
C ASN A 88 -17.57 8.46 -20.77
N ASN A 89 -17.96 9.70 -20.46
CA ASN A 89 -18.27 10.74 -21.44
C ASN A 89 -17.49 12.06 -21.23
N THR A 90 -16.82 12.26 -20.10
CA THR A 90 -15.89 13.37 -19.85
C THR A 90 -14.46 12.88 -20.12
N ILE A 91 -13.98 13.12 -21.33
CA ILE A 91 -12.76 12.50 -21.88
C ILE A 91 -11.66 13.56 -22.04
N ILE A 92 -10.49 13.29 -21.48
CA ILE A 92 -9.27 14.08 -21.69
C ILE A 92 -8.34 13.30 -22.62
N ILE A 93 -7.89 13.97 -23.69
CA ILE A 93 -6.96 13.44 -24.69
C ILE A 93 -5.70 14.31 -24.72
N GLY A 94 -4.58 13.80 -24.20
CA GLY A 94 -3.33 14.57 -24.10
C GLY A 94 -2.54 14.67 -25.40
N GLY A 95 -2.70 13.70 -26.32
CA GLY A 95 -1.94 13.64 -27.57
C GLY A 95 -0.45 13.35 -27.38
N GLY A 96 -0.10 12.53 -26.38
CA GLY A 96 1.25 12.32 -25.86
C GLY A 96 1.51 13.06 -24.55
N GLY A 97 2.74 12.98 -24.03
CA GLY A 97 3.13 13.66 -22.79
C GLY A 97 2.31 13.25 -21.55
N LYS A 98 2.14 14.16 -20.59
CA LYS A 98 1.36 13.93 -19.37
C LYS A 98 -0.04 14.50 -19.54
N GLY A 99 -1.08 13.68 -19.36
CA GLY A 99 -2.48 14.09 -19.50
C GLY A 99 -2.90 15.08 -18.42
N ILE A 100 -2.78 14.66 -17.16
CA ILE A 100 -2.96 15.53 -15.99
C ILE A 100 -1.68 15.50 -15.15
N THR A 101 -1.14 16.67 -14.80
CA THR A 101 0.03 16.81 -13.94
C THR A 101 -0.33 17.59 -12.68
N ILE A 102 -0.07 17.00 -11.51
CA ILE A 102 -0.21 17.65 -10.19
C ILE A 102 1.21 17.90 -9.67
N TYR A 103 1.58 19.16 -9.38
CA TYR A 103 3.00 19.47 -9.12
C TYR A 103 3.31 20.59 -8.11
N SER A 104 2.32 21.24 -7.50
CA SER A 104 2.61 22.37 -6.60
C SER A 104 1.87 22.33 -5.26
N GLU A 105 0.68 21.74 -5.21
CA GLU A 105 -0.16 21.77 -4.02
C GLU A 105 -0.64 20.36 -3.67
N ASN A 106 -0.80 20.13 -2.38
CA ASN A 106 -1.29 18.88 -1.82
C ASN A 106 -2.82 18.87 -1.79
N GLY A 107 -3.41 17.69 -1.58
CA GLY A 107 -4.86 17.61 -1.32
C GLY A 107 -5.74 17.77 -2.56
N VAL A 108 -5.19 17.62 -3.77
CA VAL A 108 -5.96 17.66 -5.02
C VAL A 108 -6.84 16.42 -5.12
N ARG A 109 -8.09 16.62 -5.54
CA ARG A 109 -9.05 15.54 -5.76
C ARG A 109 -9.43 15.48 -7.24
N ILE A 110 -9.32 14.31 -7.86
CA ILE A 110 -9.67 14.12 -9.28
C ILE A 110 -10.60 12.92 -9.40
N SER A 111 -11.79 13.12 -9.97
CA SER A 111 -12.72 12.03 -10.25
C SER A 111 -13.59 12.25 -11.49
N GLY A 112 -14.14 11.16 -12.02
CA GLY A 112 -15.15 11.24 -13.09
C GLY A 112 -14.59 11.46 -14.50
N PHE A 113 -13.32 11.15 -14.76
CA PHE A 113 -12.71 11.33 -16.09
C PHE A 113 -12.33 10.01 -16.77
N THR A 114 -12.40 10.00 -18.10
CA THR A 114 -11.53 9.13 -18.91
C THR A 114 -10.29 9.92 -19.33
N VAL A 115 -9.09 9.39 -19.08
CA VAL A 115 -7.81 9.96 -19.57
C VAL A 115 -7.11 8.95 -20.48
N ARG A 116 -6.81 9.35 -21.72
CA ARG A 116 -6.25 8.45 -22.73
C ARG A 116 -5.35 9.14 -23.76
N ASN A 117 -4.61 8.34 -24.53
CA ASN A 117 -3.70 8.80 -25.57
C ASN A 117 -2.66 9.81 -25.04
N CYS A 118 -2.15 9.58 -23.83
CA CYS A 118 -1.02 10.27 -23.24
C CYS A 118 0.19 9.33 -23.17
N ASP A 119 1.38 9.83 -22.83
CA ASP A 119 2.46 8.97 -22.34
C ASP A 119 2.19 8.51 -20.90
N THR A 120 1.77 9.46 -20.06
CA THR A 120 1.23 9.16 -18.73
C THR A 120 -0.16 9.77 -18.58
N GLY A 121 -1.15 9.00 -18.14
CA GLY A 121 -2.50 9.49 -17.90
C GLY A 121 -2.52 10.56 -16.81
N ILE A 122 -2.22 10.19 -15.58
CA ILE A 122 -2.13 11.10 -14.43
C ILE A 122 -0.74 11.01 -13.80
N PHE A 123 -0.09 12.16 -13.64
CA PHE A 123 1.26 12.30 -13.12
C PHE A 123 1.24 13.14 -11.85
N ILE A 124 1.76 12.59 -10.75
CA ILE A 124 1.68 13.16 -9.39
C ILE A 124 3.09 13.43 -8.86
N TYR A 125 3.32 14.68 -8.46
CA TYR A 125 4.54 15.18 -7.80
C TYR A 125 4.19 15.91 -6.48
N SER A 126 3.14 15.49 -5.79
CA SER A 126 2.70 16.09 -4.53
C SER A 126 2.03 15.07 -3.62
N ASP A 127 1.70 15.50 -2.40
CA ASP A 127 1.19 14.62 -1.34
C ASP A 127 -0.32 14.78 -1.12
N ASP A 128 -0.89 13.85 -0.35
CA ASP A 128 -2.27 13.91 0.15
C ASP A 128 -3.36 14.00 -0.94
N ASN A 129 -3.04 13.63 -2.19
CA ASN A 129 -4.00 13.69 -3.29
C ASN A 129 -4.94 12.48 -3.28
N THR A 130 -6.15 12.65 -3.81
CA THR A 130 -7.10 11.56 -4.05
C THR A 130 -7.46 11.47 -5.53
N ILE A 131 -7.12 10.33 -6.14
CA ILE A 131 -7.47 10.00 -7.52
C ILE A 131 -8.50 8.88 -7.47
N SER A 132 -9.75 9.17 -7.79
CA SER A 132 -10.81 8.16 -7.71
C SER A 132 -11.80 8.15 -8.84
N ASP A 133 -12.39 6.99 -9.12
CA ASP A 133 -13.50 6.86 -10.06
C ASP A 133 -13.18 7.35 -11.49
N ASN A 134 -11.93 7.19 -11.92
CA ASN A 134 -11.48 7.52 -13.27
C ASN A 134 -11.26 6.26 -14.13
N ILE A 135 -11.22 6.46 -15.45
CA ILE A 135 -10.83 5.48 -16.46
C ILE A 135 -9.51 5.92 -17.10
N LEU A 136 -8.42 5.21 -16.85
CA LEU A 136 -7.10 5.55 -17.39
C LEU A 136 -6.71 4.47 -18.39
N LYS A 137 -6.89 4.76 -19.68
CA LYS A 137 -6.75 3.73 -20.72
C LYS A 137 -5.89 4.14 -21.90
N ASN A 138 -5.17 3.17 -22.47
CA ASN A 138 -4.40 3.33 -23.70
C ASN A 138 -3.44 4.52 -23.64
N ASN A 139 -2.65 4.61 -22.55
CA ASN A 139 -1.53 5.53 -22.46
C ASN A 139 -0.23 4.79 -22.77
N ASN A 140 0.70 5.44 -23.46
CA ASN A 140 1.88 4.80 -24.04
C ASN A 140 2.85 4.23 -22.99
N ASN A 141 2.83 4.76 -21.77
CA ASN A 141 3.67 4.28 -20.67
C ASN A 141 2.83 3.96 -19.44
N ASN A 142 2.38 4.96 -18.69
CA ASN A 142 1.78 4.72 -17.38
C ASN A 142 0.33 5.23 -17.29
N GLY A 143 -0.56 4.49 -16.63
CA GLY A 143 -1.89 4.99 -16.30
C GLY A 143 -1.82 6.12 -15.27
N ILE A 144 -1.23 5.81 -14.10
CA ILE A 144 -0.92 6.75 -13.03
C ILE A 144 0.56 6.64 -12.65
N SER A 145 1.20 7.75 -12.33
CA SER A 145 2.58 7.77 -11.82
C SER A 145 2.75 8.71 -10.63
N LEU A 146 3.41 8.23 -9.57
CA LEU A 146 3.83 9.00 -8.40
C LEU A 146 5.35 9.12 -8.41
N TRP A 147 5.87 10.32 -8.23
CA TRP A 147 7.29 10.63 -8.34
C TRP A 147 7.76 11.60 -7.26
N TRP A 148 9.07 11.76 -7.10
CA TRP A 148 9.70 12.70 -6.14
C TRP A 148 9.14 12.56 -4.73
N GLU A 149 9.19 11.33 -4.20
CA GLU A 149 8.78 11.04 -2.81
C GLU A 149 7.30 11.35 -2.49
N SER A 150 6.45 11.46 -3.53
CA SER A 150 5.01 11.68 -3.37
C SER A 150 4.39 10.66 -2.41
N SER A 151 3.83 11.16 -1.33
CA SER A 151 3.42 10.42 -0.14
C SER A 151 1.96 10.67 0.23
N ASN A 152 1.38 9.75 1.01
CA ASN A 152 0.01 9.85 1.53
C ASN A 152 -1.09 10.00 0.45
N ASN A 153 -0.81 9.62 -0.80
CA ASN A 153 -1.79 9.69 -1.87
C ASN A 153 -2.73 8.49 -1.82
N LYS A 154 -4.00 8.72 -2.17
CA LYS A 154 -5.03 7.69 -2.31
C LYS A 154 -5.42 7.52 -3.77
N ILE A 155 -5.22 6.32 -4.30
CA ILE A 155 -5.62 5.93 -5.65
C ILE A 155 -6.66 4.83 -5.52
N CYS A 156 -7.93 5.14 -5.75
CA CYS A 156 -8.99 4.17 -5.50
C CYS A 156 -10.16 4.17 -6.48
N ASN A 157 -10.79 3.01 -6.67
CA ASN A 157 -11.97 2.85 -7.56
C ASN A 157 -11.71 3.26 -9.02
N ASN A 158 -10.45 3.24 -9.48
CA ASN A 158 -10.12 3.54 -10.87
C ASN A 158 -10.16 2.27 -11.71
N TYR A 159 -10.50 2.43 -12.99
CA TYR A 159 -10.35 1.40 -14.02
C TYR A 159 -9.12 1.75 -14.88
N ILE A 160 -8.09 0.91 -14.88
CA ILE A 160 -6.80 1.22 -15.51
C ILE A 160 -6.40 0.11 -16.46
N SER A 161 -6.33 0.40 -17.77
CA SER A 161 -6.11 -0.64 -18.78
C SER A 161 -5.36 -0.22 -20.04
N GLY A 162 -4.67 -1.17 -20.69
CA GLY A 162 -3.96 -0.91 -21.94
C GLY A 162 -2.77 0.04 -21.78
N ASN A 163 -2.08 0.02 -20.63
CA ASN A 163 -0.87 0.79 -20.36
C ASN A 163 0.33 -0.16 -20.18
N LYS A 164 1.57 0.33 -20.29
CA LYS A 164 2.74 -0.48 -19.89
C LYS A 164 2.78 -0.70 -18.39
N LYS A 165 2.51 0.34 -17.60
CA LYS A 165 2.32 0.22 -16.16
C LYS A 165 1.00 0.85 -15.78
N ALA A 166 0.09 0.12 -15.15
CA ALA A 166 -1.18 0.71 -14.75
C ALA A 166 -0.92 1.79 -13.68
N ILE A 167 -0.17 1.45 -12.64
CA ILE A 167 0.26 2.37 -11.58
C ILE A 167 1.76 2.21 -11.35
N TYR A 168 2.51 3.30 -11.38
CA TYR A 168 3.95 3.33 -11.10
C TYR A 168 4.25 4.23 -9.91
N LEU A 169 4.99 3.72 -8.93
CA LEU A 169 5.55 4.49 -7.82
C LEU A 169 7.07 4.52 -7.94
N ASP A 170 7.61 5.74 -7.95
CA ASP A 170 9.04 6.01 -8.01
C ASP A 170 9.71 5.88 -6.62
N SER A 171 11.05 5.95 -6.64
CA SER A 171 11.88 5.86 -5.44
C SER A 171 11.44 6.89 -4.40
N GLY A 172 11.37 6.46 -3.14
CA GLY A 172 11.02 7.31 -2.01
C GLY A 172 9.52 7.55 -1.80
N CYS A 173 8.64 7.14 -2.72
CA CYS A 173 7.20 7.22 -2.49
C CYS A 173 6.79 6.31 -1.32
N ARG A 174 6.04 6.85 -0.35
CA ARG A 174 5.68 6.14 0.90
C ARG A 174 4.26 6.48 1.38
N ASN A 175 3.68 5.61 2.20
CA ASN A 175 2.36 5.82 2.82
C ASN A 175 1.22 6.02 1.82
N ASN A 176 1.40 5.61 0.56
CA ASN A 176 0.34 5.71 -0.43
C ASN A 176 -0.62 4.52 -0.28
N THR A 177 -1.90 4.75 -0.55
CA THR A 177 -2.93 3.71 -0.54
C THR A 177 -3.49 3.53 -1.94
N ILE A 178 -3.26 2.36 -2.53
CA ILE A 178 -3.84 1.95 -3.81
C ILE A 178 -4.89 0.91 -3.53
N SER A 179 -6.17 1.24 -3.69
CA SER A 179 -7.25 0.33 -3.29
C SER A 179 -8.47 0.27 -4.19
N ASN A 180 -9.12 -0.90 -4.26
CA ASN A 180 -10.36 -1.10 -5.02
C ASN A 180 -10.25 -0.70 -6.51
N ASN A 181 -9.06 -0.74 -7.11
CA ASN A 181 -8.90 -0.46 -8.53
C ASN A 181 -9.12 -1.76 -9.33
N SER A 182 -9.71 -1.65 -10.52
CA SER A 182 -9.72 -2.71 -11.53
C SER A 182 -8.60 -2.41 -12.52
N ILE A 183 -7.59 -3.27 -12.54
CA ILE A 183 -6.33 -3.10 -13.27
C ILE A 183 -6.21 -4.23 -14.29
N GLU A 184 -6.36 -3.91 -15.57
CA GLU A 184 -6.56 -4.93 -16.60
C GLU A 184 -5.77 -4.69 -17.88
N ASN A 185 -5.30 -5.76 -18.54
CA ASN A 185 -4.65 -5.66 -19.84
C ASN A 185 -3.48 -4.66 -19.88
N ASN A 186 -2.65 -4.65 -18.84
CA ASN A 186 -1.41 -3.86 -18.78
C ASN A 186 -0.19 -4.80 -18.81
N GLU A 187 0.95 -4.33 -19.29
CA GLU A 187 2.20 -5.11 -19.18
C GLU A 187 2.56 -5.33 -17.69
N ILE A 188 2.44 -4.29 -16.87
CA ILE A 188 2.57 -4.37 -15.41
C ILE A 188 1.36 -3.68 -14.76
N GLY A 189 0.71 -4.32 -13.79
CA GLY A 189 -0.40 -3.74 -13.04
C GLY A 189 0.09 -2.63 -12.11
N ILE A 190 0.80 -2.97 -11.04
CA ILE A 190 1.42 -2.00 -10.12
C ILE A 190 2.93 -2.24 -10.08
N TYR A 191 3.70 -1.18 -10.32
CA TYR A 191 5.16 -1.21 -10.24
C TYR A 191 5.63 -0.34 -9.08
N LEU A 192 6.33 -0.94 -8.11
CA LEU A 192 7.03 -0.26 -7.03
C LEU A 192 8.53 -0.29 -7.34
N SER A 193 9.12 0.87 -7.62
CA SER A 193 10.54 0.94 -7.95
C SER A 193 11.44 0.67 -6.76
N LYS A 194 12.73 0.43 -7.03
CA LYS A 194 13.77 0.41 -6.00
C LYS A 194 13.65 1.65 -5.12
N GLY A 195 13.74 1.48 -3.79
CA GLY A 195 13.62 2.57 -2.83
C GLY A 195 12.18 3.00 -2.52
N CYS A 196 11.16 2.36 -3.11
CA CYS A 196 9.75 2.53 -2.76
C CYS A 196 9.34 1.60 -1.59
N GLU A 197 10.20 1.50 -0.57
CA GLU A 197 10.10 0.56 0.56
C GLU A 197 9.26 1.10 1.73
N GLY A 198 8.75 2.33 1.59
CA GLY A 198 7.82 2.90 2.56
C GLY A 198 6.52 2.10 2.65
N LYS A 199 5.70 2.36 3.68
CA LYS A 199 4.43 1.66 3.93
C LYS A 199 3.37 1.97 2.85
N ASN A 200 3.55 1.49 1.63
CA ASN A 200 2.55 1.60 0.56
C ASN A 200 1.56 0.43 0.67
N TYR A 201 0.26 0.74 0.72
CA TYR A 201 -0.80 -0.22 0.97
C TYR A 201 -1.54 -0.54 -0.33
N LEU A 202 -1.45 -1.79 -0.79
CA LEU A 202 -2.16 -2.29 -1.96
C LEU A 202 -3.34 -3.16 -1.50
N LEU A 203 -4.56 -2.63 -1.49
CA LEU A 203 -5.72 -3.26 -0.83
C LEU A 203 -6.85 -3.53 -1.82
N ASN A 204 -7.38 -4.75 -1.89
CA ASN A 204 -8.60 -5.07 -2.67
C ASN A 204 -8.56 -4.65 -4.15
N ASN A 205 -7.37 -4.63 -4.78
CA ASN A 205 -7.28 -4.37 -6.21
C ASN A 205 -7.58 -5.66 -6.99
N ILE A 206 -8.34 -5.53 -8.06
CA ILE A 206 -8.67 -6.64 -8.96
C ILE A 206 -7.74 -6.57 -10.16
N PHE A 207 -7.02 -7.66 -10.42
CA PHE A 207 -6.10 -7.76 -11.54
C PHE A 207 -6.61 -8.79 -12.55
N LEU A 208 -6.70 -8.41 -13.82
CA LEU A 208 -7.14 -9.31 -14.90
C LEU A 208 -6.27 -9.12 -16.14
N ASN A 209 -5.73 -10.21 -16.68
CA ASN A 209 -4.98 -10.20 -17.95
C ASN A 209 -3.83 -9.18 -18.02
N ASN A 210 -3.14 -8.92 -16.90
CA ASN A 210 -1.87 -8.19 -16.95
C ASN A 210 -0.73 -9.20 -17.14
N ASP A 211 0.35 -8.83 -17.84
CA ASP A 211 1.50 -9.73 -17.99
C ASP A 211 2.18 -9.98 -16.63
N GLN A 212 2.25 -8.92 -15.81
CA GLN A 212 2.62 -8.99 -14.40
C GLN A 212 1.64 -8.17 -13.55
N ASN A 213 1.05 -8.75 -12.51
CA ASN A 213 0.09 -8.03 -11.67
C ASN A 213 0.78 -6.96 -10.82
N ILE A 214 1.82 -7.36 -10.08
CA ILE A 214 2.58 -6.46 -9.20
C ILE A 214 4.07 -6.77 -9.37
N TYR A 215 4.86 -5.73 -9.57
CA TYR A 215 6.32 -5.79 -9.62
C TYR A 215 6.88 -4.94 -8.47
N GLU A 216 7.59 -5.59 -7.54
CA GLU A 216 8.31 -4.92 -6.47
C GLU A 216 9.81 -5.20 -6.65
N TRP A 217 10.62 -4.14 -6.62
CA TRP A 217 12.07 -4.33 -6.63
C TRP A 217 12.55 -4.79 -5.26
N HIS A 218 13.15 -5.97 -5.17
CA HIS A 218 13.79 -6.46 -3.95
C HIS A 218 15.31 -6.44 -4.09
N ASP A 219 16.01 -5.99 -3.04
CA ASP A 219 17.47 -6.14 -2.94
C ASP A 219 17.80 -7.62 -2.67
N LEU A 220 18.71 -8.20 -3.48
CA LEU A 220 19.14 -9.61 -3.38
C LEU A 220 19.67 -9.97 -1.98
N THR A 221 20.04 -8.97 -1.16
CA THR A 221 20.53 -9.10 0.20
C THR A 221 19.55 -9.86 1.12
N LEU A 222 18.23 -9.69 0.97
CA LEU A 222 17.24 -10.43 1.77
C LEU A 222 17.25 -11.93 1.44
N TYR A 223 17.42 -12.28 0.16
CA TYR A 223 17.57 -13.66 -0.29
C TYR A 223 18.83 -14.31 0.29
N PHE A 224 19.95 -13.58 0.30
CA PHE A 224 21.20 -14.06 0.89
C PHE A 224 21.09 -14.33 2.40
N HIS A 225 20.41 -13.48 3.17
CA HIS A 225 20.21 -13.71 4.60
C HIS A 225 19.36 -14.96 4.87
N SER A 226 18.30 -15.19 4.08
CA SER A 226 17.51 -16.42 4.18
C SER A 226 18.31 -17.68 3.82
N ILE A 227 19.17 -17.62 2.80
CA ILE A 227 20.03 -18.74 2.39
C ILE A 227 21.10 -19.02 3.45
N ILE A 228 21.75 -17.98 3.98
CA ILE A 228 22.76 -18.10 5.05
C ILE A 228 22.15 -18.71 6.31
N MET A 229 20.92 -18.32 6.68
CA MET A 229 20.23 -18.89 7.85
C MET A 229 19.90 -20.38 7.66
N ILE A 230 19.47 -20.79 6.46
CA ILE A 230 19.22 -22.21 6.12
C ILE A 230 20.54 -23.01 6.19
N LEU A 231 21.63 -22.46 5.67
CA LEU A 231 22.96 -23.09 5.74
C LEU A 231 23.43 -23.23 7.20
N TYR A 232 23.26 -22.20 8.03
CA TYR A 232 23.63 -22.23 9.44
C TYR A 232 22.84 -23.29 10.23
N LEU A 233 21.54 -23.40 9.98
CA LEU A 233 20.68 -24.42 10.58
C LEU A 233 21.10 -25.84 10.14
N SER A 234 21.45 -26.02 8.87
CA SER A 234 21.94 -27.31 8.35
C SER A 234 23.25 -27.77 9.02
N CYS A 235 24.15 -26.83 9.35
CA CYS A 235 25.38 -27.11 10.09
C CYS A 235 25.12 -27.54 11.54
N ILE A 236 24.23 -26.84 12.26
CA ILE A 236 23.83 -27.20 13.63
C ILE A 236 23.23 -28.62 13.64
N ILE A 237 22.40 -28.93 12.66
CA ILE A 237 21.78 -30.25 12.49
C ILE A 237 22.85 -31.33 12.28
N GLY A 238 23.85 -31.10 11.43
CA GLY A 238 24.95 -32.03 11.20
C GLY A 238 25.73 -32.36 12.48
N ILE A 239 25.96 -31.36 13.33
CA ILE A 239 26.62 -31.53 14.63
C ILE A 239 25.75 -32.41 15.56
N VAL A 240 24.44 -32.15 15.63
CA VAL A 240 23.51 -32.95 16.46
C VAL A 240 23.48 -34.41 16.00
N VAL A 241 23.43 -34.68 14.69
CA VAL A 241 23.46 -36.05 14.14
C VAL A 241 24.78 -36.77 14.47
N SER A 242 25.90 -36.03 14.49
CA SER A 242 27.22 -36.60 14.83
C SER A 242 27.28 -37.12 16.26
N ILE A 243 26.62 -36.43 17.20
CA ILE A 243 26.61 -36.74 18.64
C ILE A 243 25.65 -37.90 18.99
N ILE A 244 24.63 -38.16 18.16
CA ILE A 244 23.64 -39.23 18.41
C ILE A 244 24.23 -40.63 18.14
N LYS A 245 24.00 -41.58 19.07
CA LYS A 245 24.43 -42.99 18.96
C LYS A 245 24.05 -43.61 17.61
N HIS A 246 24.97 -44.40 17.04
CA HIS A 246 24.91 -44.98 15.69
C HIS A 246 23.56 -45.63 15.33
N LYS A 247 22.85 -46.23 16.29
CA LYS A 247 21.55 -46.89 16.09
C LYS A 247 20.42 -45.93 15.64
N TYR A 248 20.50 -44.65 15.96
CA TYR A 248 19.43 -43.67 15.66
C TYR A 248 19.75 -42.74 14.47
N ARG A 249 20.97 -42.78 13.93
CA ARG A 249 21.39 -41.89 12.83
C ARG A 249 20.51 -42.02 11.58
N LYS A 250 20.10 -43.23 11.20
CA LYS A 250 19.22 -43.46 10.03
C LYS A 250 17.82 -42.82 10.20
N LEU A 251 17.24 -42.88 11.39
CA LEU A 251 15.93 -42.30 11.67
C LEU A 251 15.98 -40.78 11.63
N VAL A 252 17.03 -40.20 12.22
CA VAL A 252 17.24 -38.75 12.20
C VAL A 252 17.48 -38.26 10.77
N PHE A 253 18.30 -38.96 9.98
CA PHE A 253 18.58 -38.60 8.58
C PHE A 253 17.31 -38.66 7.69
N ALA A 254 16.46 -39.68 7.88
CA ALA A 254 15.19 -39.80 7.16
C ALA A 254 14.24 -38.65 7.49
N PHE A 255 14.08 -38.30 8.77
CA PHE A 255 13.28 -37.15 9.20
C PHE A 255 13.76 -35.83 8.58
N PHE A 256 15.08 -35.62 8.51
CA PHE A 256 15.64 -34.41 7.91
C PHE A 256 15.49 -34.35 6.39
N THR A 257 15.62 -35.46 5.69
CA THR A 257 15.40 -35.52 4.24
C THR A 257 13.96 -35.11 3.91
N ILE A 258 13.00 -35.54 4.74
CA ILE A 258 11.59 -35.14 4.62
C ILE A 258 11.43 -33.64 4.89
N MET A 259 12.05 -33.10 5.95
CA MET A 259 11.99 -31.65 6.23
C MET A 259 12.63 -30.79 5.14
N ILE A 260 13.77 -31.21 4.56
CA ILE A 260 14.40 -30.51 3.43
C ILE A 260 13.49 -30.59 2.21
N GLY A 261 12.92 -31.76 1.91
CA GLY A 261 11.96 -31.92 0.82
C GLY A 261 10.73 -31.02 0.97
N LEU A 262 10.16 -30.94 2.17
CA LEU A 262 9.04 -30.05 2.50
C LEU A 262 9.43 -28.57 2.38
N SER A 263 10.63 -28.18 2.83
CA SER A 263 11.13 -26.81 2.68
C SER A 263 11.38 -26.44 1.22
N LEU A 264 11.92 -27.36 0.40
CA LEU A 264 12.13 -27.14 -1.04
C LEU A 264 10.80 -27.03 -1.80
N LEU A 265 9.78 -27.79 -1.40
CA LEU A 265 8.42 -27.68 -1.95
C LEU A 265 7.75 -26.33 -1.66
N LEU A 266 8.22 -25.60 -0.64
CA LEU A 266 7.76 -24.25 -0.34
C LEU A 266 8.52 -23.17 -1.14
N ILE A 267 9.66 -23.46 -1.77
CA ILE A 267 10.43 -22.48 -2.56
C ILE A 267 9.62 -21.82 -3.70
N PRO A 268 8.81 -22.56 -4.48
CA PRO A 268 7.94 -21.94 -5.48
C PRO A 268 6.90 -20.98 -4.89
N TYR A 269 6.45 -21.21 -3.64
CA TYR A 269 5.59 -20.28 -2.91
C TYR A 269 6.31 -18.98 -2.50
N PHE A 270 7.65 -19.00 -2.40
CA PHE A 270 8.49 -17.84 -2.11
C PHE A 270 9.00 -17.13 -3.38
N MET A 271 8.99 -17.79 -4.55
CA MET A 271 9.44 -17.22 -5.82
C MET A 271 8.31 -16.73 -6.73
N GLY A 272 7.04 -17.05 -6.42
CA GLY A 272 5.88 -16.39 -7.03
C GLY A 272 5.58 -15.09 -6.27
N GLY A 273 5.54 -13.95 -6.96
CA GLY A 273 5.21 -12.67 -6.34
C GLY A 273 3.82 -12.70 -5.69
N TYR A 274 3.78 -12.66 -4.35
CA TYR A 274 2.56 -12.56 -3.56
C TYR A 274 2.51 -11.26 -2.76
N THR A 275 1.30 -10.74 -2.55
CA THR A 275 1.00 -9.42 -1.97
C THR A 275 0.95 -9.41 -0.44
N VAL A 276 0.87 -8.20 0.14
CA VAL A 276 0.90 -7.91 1.59
C VAL A 276 -0.25 -8.55 2.40
N GLU A 277 -1.42 -8.79 1.80
CA GLU A 277 -2.56 -9.43 2.51
C GLU A 277 -2.34 -10.94 2.72
N THR A 278 -1.65 -11.58 1.78
CA THR A 278 -1.08 -12.92 1.97
C THR A 278 0.08 -12.89 2.97
N MET A 279 0.91 -11.85 3.03
CA MET A 279 2.04 -11.82 3.96
C MET A 279 1.62 -11.68 5.43
N GLN A 280 0.62 -10.87 5.81
CA GLN A 280 0.24 -10.74 7.24
C GLN A 280 -0.52 -11.96 7.79
N ASN A 281 -1.46 -12.50 7.02
CA ASN A 281 -2.17 -13.72 7.41
C ASN A 281 -1.22 -14.92 7.39
N HIS A 282 -0.34 -15.02 6.40
CA HIS A 282 0.63 -16.09 6.38
C HIS A 282 1.76 -15.88 7.40
N PHE A 283 2.18 -14.66 7.77
CA PHE A 283 3.17 -14.45 8.84
C PHE A 283 2.70 -15.01 10.18
N PHE A 284 1.41 -14.85 10.51
CA PHE A 284 0.83 -15.48 11.69
C PHE A 284 0.76 -17.01 11.55
N PHE A 285 0.36 -17.55 10.39
CA PHE A 285 0.42 -19.00 10.11
C PHE A 285 1.85 -19.55 10.01
N TYR A 286 2.85 -18.74 9.66
CA TYR A 286 4.27 -19.08 9.57
C TYR A 286 4.87 -19.15 10.97
N ILE A 287 4.62 -18.16 11.82
CA ILE A 287 5.03 -18.21 13.24
C ILE A 287 4.27 -19.31 13.97
N PHE A 288 2.97 -19.46 13.74
CA PHE A 288 2.16 -20.47 14.41
C PHE A 288 2.50 -21.88 13.93
N GLY A 289 2.66 -22.09 12.62
CA GLY A 289 3.13 -23.35 12.04
C GLY A 289 4.55 -23.69 12.46
N PHE A 290 5.46 -22.71 12.52
CA PHE A 290 6.82 -22.87 13.02
C PHE A 290 6.85 -23.14 14.54
N LEU A 291 6.02 -22.48 15.35
CA LEU A 291 5.89 -22.74 16.80
C LEU A 291 5.27 -24.10 17.08
N ILE A 292 4.33 -24.54 16.23
CA ILE A 292 3.77 -25.89 16.29
C ILE A 292 4.83 -26.92 15.92
N LEU A 293 5.58 -26.72 14.82
CA LEU A 293 6.66 -27.63 14.41
C LEU A 293 7.83 -27.64 15.40
N ALA A 294 8.24 -26.48 15.92
CA ALA A 294 9.26 -26.35 16.96
C ALA A 294 8.77 -26.92 18.29
N GLY A 295 7.50 -26.73 18.64
CA GLY A 295 6.84 -27.31 19.81
C GLY A 295 6.78 -28.84 19.73
N PHE A 296 6.33 -29.39 18.60
CA PHE A 296 6.38 -30.84 18.34
C PHE A 296 7.82 -31.35 18.32
N GLY A 297 8.76 -30.59 17.77
CA GLY A 297 10.19 -30.91 17.79
C GLY A 297 10.75 -30.99 19.22
N LEU A 298 10.39 -30.05 20.09
CA LEU A 298 10.80 -30.02 21.50
C LEU A 298 10.11 -31.12 22.32
N ILE A 299 8.82 -31.38 22.08
CA ILE A 299 8.08 -32.49 22.72
C ILE A 299 8.68 -33.83 22.31
N LEU A 300 8.97 -34.02 21.02
CA LEU A 300 9.58 -35.25 20.51
C LEU A 300 11.01 -35.41 21.03
N LEU A 301 11.80 -34.33 21.12
CA LEU A 301 13.12 -34.32 21.74
C LEU A 301 13.03 -34.69 23.23
N GLY A 302 12.06 -34.15 23.96
CA GLY A 302 11.78 -34.50 25.35
C GLY A 302 11.42 -35.98 25.52
N ILE A 303 10.56 -36.53 24.66
CA ILE A 303 10.20 -37.95 24.64
C ILE A 303 11.43 -38.82 24.35
N ILE A 304 12.27 -38.43 23.38
CA ILE A 304 13.50 -39.15 23.07
C ILE A 304 14.47 -39.13 24.26
N ILE A 305 14.64 -37.98 24.93
CA ILE A 305 15.48 -37.87 26.13
C ILE A 305 14.95 -38.76 27.26
N LEU A 306 13.63 -38.77 27.49
CA LEU A 306 12.98 -39.63 28.48
C LEU A 306 13.17 -41.13 28.17
N ILE A 307 13.00 -41.53 26.91
CA ILE A 307 13.23 -42.91 26.45
C ILE A 307 14.70 -43.30 26.66
N VAL A 308 15.64 -42.42 26.34
CA VAL A 308 17.07 -42.65 26.54
C VAL A 308 17.42 -42.79 28.02
N LEU A 309 16.91 -41.90 28.88
CA LEU A 309 17.08 -41.97 30.35
C LEU A 309 16.50 -43.27 30.91
N PHE A 310 15.30 -43.66 30.47
CA PHE A 310 14.65 -44.90 30.90
C PHE A 310 15.47 -46.15 30.51
N ILE A 311 16.01 -46.19 29.29
CA ILE A 311 16.87 -47.28 28.83
C ILE A 311 18.18 -47.33 29.63
N LEU A 312 18.80 -46.17 29.92
CA LEU A 312 20.03 -46.10 30.70
C LEU A 312 19.81 -46.59 32.14
N ILE A 313 18.74 -46.17 32.80
CA ILE A 313 18.35 -46.62 34.16
C ILE A 313 18.10 -48.13 34.17
N LYS A 314 17.37 -48.66 33.18
CA LYS A 314 17.10 -50.10 33.06
C LYS A 314 18.37 -50.92 32.80
N SER A 315 19.35 -50.36 32.08
CA SER A 315 20.65 -51.02 31.86
C SER A 315 21.50 -51.07 33.14
N LYS A 316 21.47 -50.00 33.96
CA LYS A 316 22.20 -49.92 35.23
C LYS A 316 21.64 -50.86 36.31
N ASN A 317 20.32 -51.11 36.29
CA ASN A 317 19.68 -52.09 37.19
C ASN A 317 19.89 -53.55 36.76
N ARG A 318 20.31 -53.81 35.52
CA ARG A 318 20.68 -55.16 35.05
C ARG A 318 22.14 -55.52 35.32
N SER A 319 23.00 -54.54 35.63
CA SER A 319 24.40 -54.78 36.02
C SER A 319 24.60 -54.91 37.54
N LEU A 320 23.53 -54.82 38.34
CA LEU A 320 23.50 -54.93 39.81
C LEU A 320 22.81 -56.22 40.30
N LYS A 321 22.49 -57.14 39.38
CA LYS A 321 22.09 -58.53 39.65
C LYS A 321 23.11 -59.45 39.01
#